data_AF-A0AAV9QTP0-F1
#
_entry.id   AF-A0AAV9QTP0-F1
#
_cell.length_a   1.000
_cell.length_b   1.000
_cell.length_c   1.000
_cell.angle_alpha   90.00
_cell.angle_beta   90.00
_cell.angle_gamma   90.00
#
_symmetry.space_group_name_H-M   'P 1'
#
loop_
_entity.id
_entity.type
_entity.pdbx_description
1 polymer ?
#
loop_
_entity_poly.entity_id
_entity_poly.type
_entity_poly.pdbx_seq_one_letter_code
_entity_poly.pdbx_strand_id
1 'polypeptide(L)'
;MKINIFKNIFENRFSFYRQQGRRQRSRHSQKKERKIGKLKDEIIGLRRRYEKVKKLKRQLQHANLDSPEVKTQRIFQGHKDSSHVRKALQCHFAVLGAVKHKYRGLKNTKSKQSLAQLVSDKLIKKYKCKTYCKKLIGCVSRRKIKRKLA
;
A
#
# COMPACT_ATOMS: atom_id res chain seq x y z
N MET A 1 -26.32 34.71 -70.63
CA MET A 1 -26.85 33.96 -69.46
C MET A 1 -25.89 32.92 -68.85
N LYS A 2 -25.00 32.25 -69.60
CA LYS A 2 -24.15 31.16 -69.06
C LYS A 2 -23.08 31.59 -68.03
N ILE A 3 -22.63 32.85 -68.04
CA ILE A 3 -21.53 33.34 -67.19
C ILE A 3 -21.92 33.43 -65.69
N ASN A 4 -23.18 33.74 -65.37
CA ASN A 4 -23.63 33.88 -63.98
C ASN A 4 -23.76 32.54 -63.24
N ILE A 5 -23.98 31.43 -63.96
CA ILE A 5 -24.10 30.10 -63.36
C ILE A 5 -22.74 29.61 -62.85
N PHE A 6 -21.68 29.83 -63.62
CA PHE A 6 -20.32 29.44 -63.21
C PHE A 6 -19.79 30.24 -62.03
N LYS A 7 -20.07 31.56 -61.96
CA LYS A 7 -19.74 32.39 -60.79
C LYS A 7 -20.39 31.86 -59.51
N ASN A 8 -21.69 31.54 -59.56
CA ASN A 8 -22.43 31.02 -58.41
C ASN A 8 -21.92 29.65 -57.93
N ILE A 9 -21.55 28.76 -58.85
CA ILE A 9 -20.99 27.44 -58.50
C ILE A 9 -19.60 27.59 -57.86
N PHE A 10 -18.78 28.50 -58.39
CA PHE A 10 -17.43 28.74 -57.89
C PHE A 10 -17.44 29.37 -56.49
N GLU A 11 -18.28 30.38 -56.27
CA GLU A 11 -18.45 31.02 -54.95
C GLU A 11 -19.01 30.06 -53.91
N ASN A 12 -19.97 29.21 -54.28
CA ASN A 12 -20.48 28.17 -53.38
C ASN A 12 -19.44 27.11 -53.00
N ARG A 13 -18.61 26.68 -53.96
CA ARG A 13 -17.49 25.77 -53.64
C ARG A 13 -16.47 26.44 -52.73
N PHE A 14 -16.12 27.70 -52.97
CA PHE A 14 -15.17 28.44 -52.14
C PHE A 14 -15.67 28.65 -50.71
N SER A 15 -16.97 28.94 -50.54
CA SER A 15 -17.60 29.08 -49.22
C SER A 15 -17.59 27.75 -48.44
N PHE A 16 -17.83 26.63 -49.13
CA PHE A 16 -17.77 25.29 -48.56
C PHE A 16 -16.37 24.93 -48.05
N TYR A 17 -15.31 25.19 -48.84
CA TYR A 17 -13.93 24.94 -48.40
C TYR A 17 -13.53 25.84 -47.21
N ARG A 18 -13.96 27.10 -47.19
CA ARG A 18 -13.76 27.98 -46.01
C ARG A 18 -14.46 27.44 -44.77
N GLN A 19 -15.70 26.96 -44.89
CA GLN A 19 -16.43 26.36 -43.77
C GLN A 19 -15.75 25.08 -43.27
N GLN A 20 -15.28 24.22 -44.17
CA GLN A 20 -14.53 23.02 -43.80
C GLN A 20 -13.23 23.36 -43.05
N GLY A 21 -12.47 24.34 -43.54
CA GLY A 21 -11.24 24.80 -42.87
C GLY A 21 -11.48 25.41 -41.49
N ARG A 22 -12.62 26.09 -41.28
CA ARG A 22 -13.03 26.57 -39.94
C ARG A 22 -13.40 25.41 -39.01
N ARG A 23 -14.16 24.42 -39.50
CA ARG A 23 -14.55 23.22 -38.72
C ARG A 23 -13.34 22.39 -38.32
N GLN A 24 -12.36 22.19 -39.21
CA GLN A 24 -11.13 21.48 -38.87
C GLN A 24 -10.32 22.20 -37.78
N ARG A 25 -10.15 23.52 -37.89
CA ARG A 25 -9.46 24.33 -36.87
C ARG A 25 -10.14 24.24 -35.51
N SER A 26 -11.48 24.36 -35.48
CA SER A 26 -12.27 24.22 -34.24
C SER A 26 -12.09 22.83 -33.61
N ARG A 27 -12.21 21.75 -34.38
CA ARG A 27 -12.00 20.37 -33.90
C ARG A 27 -10.59 20.17 -33.34
N HIS A 28 -9.58 20.74 -33.99
CA HIS A 28 -8.20 20.65 -33.54
C HIS A 28 -7.98 21.41 -32.23
N SER A 29 -8.56 22.61 -32.09
CA SER A 29 -8.51 23.39 -30.83
C SER A 29 -9.17 22.61 -29.69
N GLN A 30 -10.37 22.07 -29.93
CA GLN A 30 -11.10 21.30 -28.93
C GLN A 30 -10.35 20.02 -28.51
N LYS A 31 -9.65 19.36 -29.44
CA LYS A 31 -8.80 18.20 -29.13
C LYS A 31 -7.61 18.59 -28.24
N LYS A 32 -6.99 19.75 -28.50
CA LYS A 32 -5.90 20.30 -27.66
C LYS A 32 -6.40 20.63 -26.26
N GLU A 33 -7.53 21.33 -26.14
CA GLU A 33 -8.13 21.68 -24.84
C GLU A 33 -8.47 20.45 -24.00
N ARG A 34 -9.08 19.43 -24.61
CA ARG A 34 -9.34 18.15 -23.92
C ARG A 34 -8.06 17.48 -23.42
N LYS A 35 -6.99 17.53 -24.21
CA LYS A 35 -5.68 16.97 -23.80
C LYS A 35 -5.06 17.76 -22.66
N ILE A 36 -5.17 19.09 -22.68
CA ILE A 36 -4.74 19.96 -21.57
C ILE A 36 -5.53 19.65 -20.31
N GLY A 37 -6.85 19.45 -20.40
CA GLY A 37 -7.69 19.06 -19.27
C GLY A 37 -7.22 17.75 -18.63
N LYS A 38 -7.04 16.70 -19.44
CA LYS A 38 -6.55 15.40 -18.97
C LYS A 38 -5.18 15.49 -18.26
N LEU A 39 -4.24 16.24 -18.84
CA LEU A 39 -2.91 16.43 -18.23
C LEU A 39 -2.98 17.19 -16.90
N LYS A 40 -3.87 18.19 -16.79
CA LYS A 40 -4.11 18.89 -15.51
C LYS A 40 -4.66 17.95 -14.45
N ASP A 41 -5.62 17.10 -14.82
CA ASP A 41 -6.20 16.11 -13.91
C ASP A 41 -5.17 15.06 -13.47
N GLU A 42 -4.30 14.62 -14.38
CA GLU A 42 -3.19 13.72 -14.05
C GLU A 42 -2.20 14.35 -13.07
N ILE A 43 -1.82 15.62 -13.27
CA ILE A 43 -0.95 16.36 -12.34
C ILE A 43 -1.59 16.47 -10.95
N ILE A 44 -2.89 16.76 -10.87
CA ILE A 44 -3.63 16.83 -9.61
C ILE A 44 -3.64 15.44 -8.93
N GLY A 45 -3.88 14.38 -9.70
CA GLY A 45 -3.84 13.00 -9.22
C GLY A 45 -2.47 12.60 -8.66
N LEU A 46 -1.39 12.93 -9.37
CA LEU A 46 -0.01 12.68 -8.94
C LEU A 46 0.34 13.48 -7.68
N ARG A 47 -0.04 14.76 -7.58
CA ARG A 47 0.16 15.56 -6.37
C ARG A 47 -0.54 14.95 -5.15
N ARG A 48 -1.78 14.50 -5.29
CA ARG A 48 -2.52 13.83 -4.21
C ARG A 48 -1.83 12.54 -3.77
N ARG A 49 -1.31 11.74 -4.71
CA ARG A 49 -0.55 10.51 -4.40
C ARG A 49 0.76 10.82 -3.69
N TYR A 50 1.49 11.82 -4.16
CA TYR A 50 2.73 12.27 -3.54
C TYR A 50 2.51 12.71 -2.08
N GLU A 51 1.50 13.53 -1.81
CA GLU A 51 1.19 13.98 -0.45
C GLU A 51 0.77 12.81 0.47
N LYS A 52 0.03 11.81 -0.04
CA LYS A 52 -0.25 10.58 0.72
C LYS A 52 1.02 9.83 1.12
N VAL A 53 1.93 9.61 0.16
CA VAL A 53 3.21 8.92 0.41
C VAL A 53 4.09 9.70 1.39
N LYS A 54 4.16 11.02 1.22
CA LYS A 54 4.90 11.93 2.11
C LYS A 54 4.36 11.87 3.55
N LYS A 55 3.05 11.86 3.73
CA LYS A 55 2.41 11.71 5.05
C LYS A 55 2.74 10.35 5.69
N LEU A 56 2.65 9.26 4.93
CA LEU A 56 3.04 7.93 5.40
C LEU A 56 4.52 7.87 5.80
N LYS A 57 5.42 8.46 4.99
CA LYS A 57 6.85 8.51 5.29
C LYS A 57 7.14 9.27 6.58
N ARG A 58 6.48 10.42 6.81
CA ARG A 58 6.58 11.17 8.08
C ARG A 58 6.07 10.36 9.27
N GLN A 59 4.92 9.70 9.14
CA GLN A 59 4.40 8.82 10.19
C GLN A 59 5.37 7.67 10.52
N LEU A 60 6.01 7.07 9.51
CA LEU A 60 7.02 6.04 9.70
C LEU A 60 8.32 6.57 10.33
N GLN A 61 8.71 7.81 10.04
CA GLN A 61 9.87 8.44 10.69
C GLN A 61 9.65 8.69 12.18
N HIS A 62 8.41 8.95 12.61
CA HIS A 62 8.06 9.13 14.02
C HIS A 62 7.67 7.81 14.71
N ALA A 63 7.36 6.75 13.96
CA ALA A 63 7.12 5.42 14.49
C ALA A 63 8.47 4.76 14.82
N ASN A 64 9.02 5.06 16.01
CA ASN A 64 10.03 4.27 16.73
C ASN A 64 10.87 3.34 15.81
N LEU A 65 11.79 3.94 15.05
CA LEU A 65 12.59 3.26 14.02
C LEU A 65 13.58 2.24 14.59
N ASP A 66 13.78 2.23 15.90
CA ASP A 66 14.62 1.23 16.53
C ASP A 66 13.94 -0.14 16.44
N SER A 67 14.60 -1.07 15.74
CA SER A 67 14.27 -2.49 15.79
C SER A 67 14.13 -2.91 17.26
N PRO A 68 13.18 -3.80 17.60
CA PRO A 68 13.07 -4.36 18.94
C PRO A 68 14.41 -4.85 19.50
N GLU A 69 15.30 -5.37 18.64
CA GLU A 69 16.70 -5.71 18.97
C GLU A 69 17.49 -4.52 19.53
N VAL A 70 17.47 -3.39 18.82
CA VAL A 70 18.22 -2.17 19.19
C VAL A 70 17.65 -1.57 20.47
N LYS A 71 16.32 -1.54 20.62
CA LYS A 71 15.68 -1.10 21.88
C LYS A 71 16.09 -1.97 23.05
N THR A 72 16.07 -3.28 22.85
CA THR A 72 16.42 -4.24 23.88
C THR A 72 17.90 -4.09 24.25
N GLN A 73 18.80 -4.01 23.28
CA GLN A 73 20.23 -3.76 23.53
C GLN A 73 20.50 -2.46 24.30
N ARG A 74 19.80 -1.35 23.98
CA ARG A 74 19.94 -0.10 24.74
C ARG A 74 19.45 -0.22 26.19
N ILE A 75 18.34 -0.93 26.41
CA ILE A 75 17.87 -1.23 27.77
C ILE A 75 18.95 -2.02 28.55
N PHE A 76 19.58 -3.02 27.92
CA PHE A 76 20.64 -3.82 28.54
C PHE A 76 21.99 -3.09 28.71
N GLN A 77 22.29 -2.08 27.91
CA GLN A 77 23.52 -1.29 28.03
C GLN A 77 23.48 -0.34 29.23
N GLY A 78 22.29 0.10 29.65
CA GLY A 78 22.11 0.99 30.80
C GLY A 78 21.97 0.30 32.16
N HIS A 79 21.71 -1.02 32.19
CA HIS A 79 21.45 -1.77 33.43
C HIS A 79 22.51 -2.86 33.67
N LYS A 80 22.99 -2.99 34.92
CA LYS A 80 23.77 -4.15 35.38
C LYS A 80 22.85 -5.38 35.55
N ASP A 81 22.27 -5.84 34.44
CA ASP A 81 21.39 -6.99 34.47
C ASP A 81 22.16 -8.28 34.76
N SER A 82 21.44 -9.24 35.35
CA SER A 82 21.89 -10.63 35.53
C SER A 82 22.41 -11.21 34.22
N SER A 83 23.61 -11.78 34.25
CA SER A 83 24.29 -12.39 33.09
C SER A 83 23.41 -13.45 32.40
N HIS A 84 22.53 -14.09 33.15
CA HIS A 84 21.60 -15.10 32.65
C HIS A 84 20.53 -14.50 31.72
N VAL A 85 19.96 -13.34 32.07
CA VAL A 85 18.95 -12.64 31.26
C VAL A 85 19.55 -12.19 29.93
N ARG A 86 20.78 -11.66 29.97
CA ARG A 86 21.52 -11.23 28.77
C ARG A 86 21.78 -12.40 27.81
N LYS A 87 22.27 -13.53 28.34
CA LYS A 87 22.51 -14.76 27.55
C LYS A 87 21.21 -15.32 26.95
N ALA A 88 20.13 -15.36 27.73
CA ALA A 88 18.83 -15.81 27.24
C ALA A 88 18.34 -14.95 26.08
N LEU A 89 18.43 -13.63 26.19
CA LEU A 89 17.98 -12.72 25.13
C LEU A 89 18.86 -12.74 23.89
N GLN A 90 20.18 -12.88 24.04
CA GLN A 90 21.08 -13.12 22.90
C GLN A 90 20.69 -14.40 22.14
N CYS A 91 20.39 -15.48 22.87
CA CYS A 91 19.89 -16.72 22.27
C CYS A 91 18.56 -16.48 21.54
N HIS A 92 17.63 -15.74 22.15
CA HIS A 92 16.37 -15.37 21.52
C HIS A 92 16.55 -14.58 20.21
N PHE A 93 17.46 -13.60 20.18
CA PHE A 93 17.75 -12.83 18.97
C PHE A 93 18.43 -13.67 17.90
N ALA A 94 19.36 -14.55 18.26
CA ALA A 94 19.97 -15.49 17.32
C ALA A 94 18.92 -16.39 16.65
N VAL A 95 17.97 -16.92 17.42
CA VAL A 95 16.85 -17.72 16.90
C VAL A 95 15.96 -16.90 15.97
N LEU A 96 15.62 -15.65 16.34
CA LEU A 96 14.84 -14.77 15.47
C LEU A 96 15.57 -14.44 14.17
N GLY A 97 16.89 -14.21 14.23
CA GLY A 97 17.75 -14.01 13.06
C GLY A 97 17.72 -15.20 12.10
N ALA A 98 17.87 -16.42 12.62
CA ALA A 98 17.80 -17.65 11.83
C ALA A 98 16.43 -17.84 11.16
N VAL A 99 15.34 -17.59 11.88
CA VAL A 99 13.97 -17.65 11.34
C VAL A 99 13.78 -16.61 10.23
N LYS A 100 14.26 -15.38 10.43
CA LYS A 100 14.17 -14.29 9.44
C LYS A 100 14.96 -14.62 8.18
N HIS A 101 16.16 -15.19 8.32
CA HIS A 101 16.96 -15.65 7.19
C HIS A 101 16.23 -16.76 6.40
N LYS A 102 15.70 -17.77 7.10
CA LYS A 102 14.92 -18.85 6.49
C LYS A 102 13.67 -18.33 5.78
N TYR A 103 12.96 -17.37 6.39
CA TYR A 103 11.79 -16.74 5.79
C TYR A 103 12.12 -15.96 4.50
N ARG A 104 13.25 -15.24 4.48
CA ARG A 104 13.75 -14.51 3.30
C ARG A 104 14.16 -15.44 2.17
N GLY A 105 14.77 -16.59 2.48
CA GLY A 105 15.20 -17.59 1.50
C GLY A 105 14.06 -18.34 0.81
N LEU A 106 12.83 -18.31 1.36
CA LEU A 106 11.67 -18.91 0.72
C LEU A 106 11.18 -18.04 -0.45
N LYS A 107 10.98 -18.63 -1.62
CA LYS A 107 10.35 -17.94 -2.78
C LYS A 107 8.82 -18.05 -2.74
N ASN A 108 8.31 -19.20 -2.32
CA ASN A 108 6.88 -19.52 -2.32
C ASN A 108 6.11 -18.80 -1.20
N THR A 109 5.00 -18.16 -1.56
CA THR A 109 4.11 -17.44 -0.63
C THR A 109 3.45 -18.38 0.39
N LYS A 110 3.00 -19.56 -0.05
CA LYS A 110 2.42 -20.59 0.83
C LYS A 110 3.40 -21.02 1.92
N SER A 111 4.65 -21.32 1.55
CA SER A 111 5.70 -21.74 2.49
C SER A 111 6.05 -20.63 3.49
N LYS A 112 6.06 -19.36 3.06
CA LYS A 112 6.21 -18.20 3.95
C LYS A 112 5.10 -18.13 5.00
N GLN A 113 3.85 -18.29 4.57
CA GLN A 113 2.69 -18.28 5.46
C GLN A 113 2.76 -19.44 6.48
N SER A 114 3.08 -20.65 6.03
CA SER A 114 3.24 -21.81 6.93
C SER A 114 4.34 -21.61 7.97
N LEU A 115 5.49 -21.05 7.57
CA LEU A 115 6.58 -20.76 8.49
C LEU A 115 6.17 -19.68 9.52
N ALA A 116 5.53 -18.61 9.07
CA ALA A 116 5.04 -17.55 9.94
C ALA A 116 4.00 -18.06 10.94
N GLN A 117 3.07 -18.91 10.50
CA GLN A 117 2.07 -19.54 11.36
C GLN A 117 2.72 -20.42 12.43
N LEU A 118 3.66 -21.27 12.05
CA LEU A 118 4.37 -22.16 12.98
C LEU A 118 5.13 -21.36 14.06
N VAL A 119 5.85 -20.32 13.65
CA VAL A 119 6.57 -19.44 14.58
C VAL A 119 5.61 -18.75 15.53
N SER A 120 4.49 -18.24 15.01
CA SER A 120 3.44 -17.58 15.82
C SER A 120 2.85 -18.56 16.84
N ASP A 121 2.51 -19.78 16.44
CA ASP A 121 1.95 -20.80 17.33
C ASP A 121 2.93 -21.20 18.44
N LYS A 122 4.21 -21.36 18.10
CA LYS A 122 5.28 -21.67 19.08
C LYS A 122 5.48 -20.51 20.07
N LEU A 123 5.46 -19.26 19.61
CA LEU A 123 5.56 -18.09 20.48
C LEU A 123 4.35 -17.98 21.41
N ILE A 124 3.13 -18.12 20.88
CA ILE A 124 1.90 -18.11 21.67
C ILE A 124 1.91 -19.21 22.74
N LYS A 125 2.44 -20.40 22.41
CA LYS A 125 2.58 -21.52 23.36
C LYS A 125 3.64 -21.24 24.41
N LYS A 126 4.84 -20.77 24.03
CA LYS A 126 5.96 -20.51 24.94
C LYS A 126 5.63 -19.44 25.98
N TYR A 127 5.02 -18.34 25.56
CA TYR A 127 4.67 -17.21 26.43
C TYR A 127 3.28 -17.33 27.06
N LYS A 128 2.59 -18.47 26.88
CA LYS A 128 1.21 -18.69 27.33
C LYS A 128 0.24 -17.57 26.93
N CYS A 129 0.55 -16.82 25.86
CA CYS A 129 -0.24 -15.68 25.41
C CYS A 129 -1.59 -16.07 24.81
N LYS A 130 -1.91 -17.37 24.72
CA LYS A 130 -3.15 -17.86 24.11
C LYS A 130 -4.41 -17.25 24.74
N THR A 131 -4.42 -17.09 26.07
CA THR A 131 -5.51 -16.44 26.81
C THR A 131 -5.56 -14.94 26.57
N TYR A 132 -4.40 -14.29 26.51
CA TYR A 132 -4.27 -12.85 26.24
C TYR A 132 -4.72 -12.48 24.83
N CYS A 133 -4.24 -13.20 23.81
CA CYS A 133 -4.66 -13.03 22.42
C CYS A 133 -6.16 -13.29 22.24
N LYS A 134 -6.72 -14.32 22.90
CA LYS A 134 -8.17 -14.58 22.88
C LYS A 134 -9.00 -13.45 23.49
N LYS A 135 -8.53 -12.84 24.59
CA LYS A 135 -9.17 -11.67 25.21
C LYS A 135 -9.14 -10.44 24.29
N LEU A 136 -7.99 -10.14 23.67
CA LEU A 136 -7.83 -9.01 22.75
C LEU A 136 -8.66 -9.13 21.47
N ILE A 137 -8.78 -10.35 20.91
CA ILE A 137 -9.58 -10.62 19.71
C ILE A 137 -11.09 -10.71 20.05
N GLY A 138 -11.48 -10.59 21.32
CA GLY A 138 -12.88 -10.67 21.73
C GLY A 138 -13.47 -12.08 21.68
N CYS A 139 -12.63 -13.12 21.59
CA CYS A 139 -13.06 -14.52 21.68
C CYS A 139 -13.37 -14.88 23.14
N VAL A 140 -14.43 -14.29 23.69
CA VAL A 140 -15.05 -14.72 24.95
C VAL A 140 -15.46 -16.17 24.76
N SER A 141 -14.98 -17.06 25.64
CA SER A 141 -15.28 -18.48 25.53
C SER A 141 -16.79 -18.66 25.49
N ARG A 142 -17.32 -19.24 24.40
CA ARG A 142 -18.70 -19.74 24.36
C ARG A 142 -18.82 -20.71 25.54
N ARG A 143 -19.45 -20.27 26.63
CA ARG A 143 -19.84 -21.17 27.73
C ARG A 143 -20.71 -22.24 27.07
N LYS A 144 -20.34 -23.51 27.22
CA LYS A 144 -21.19 -24.63 26.81
C LYS A 144 -22.51 -24.48 27.57
N ILE A 145 -23.56 -24.02 26.89
CA ILE A 145 -24.93 -24.10 27.40
C ILE A 145 -25.22 -25.59 27.48
N LYS A 146 -25.13 -26.17 28.68
CA LYS A 146 -25.65 -27.50 28.94
C LYS A 146 -27.16 -27.39 28.76
N ARG A 147 -27.68 -27.77 27.60
CA ARG A 147 -29.11 -28.07 27.45
C ARG A 147 -29.38 -29.26 28.38
N LYS A 148 -30.06 -29.02 29.49
CA LYS A 148 -30.77 -30.09 30.19
C LYS A 148 -31.87 -30.53 29.23
N LEU A 149 -31.73 -31.73 28.67
CA LEU A 149 -32.87 -32.44 28.10
C LEU A 149 -33.71 -32.86 29.31
N ALA A 150 -34.88 -32.27 29.43
CA ALA A 150 -35.99 -32.77 30.23
C ALA A 150 -36.96 -33.45 29.26
#